data_AF-A0A831YC59-F1
#
_entry.id   AF-A0A831YC59-F1
#
_cell.length_a   1.000
_cell.length_b   1.000
_cell.length_c   1.000
_cell.angle_alpha   90.00
_cell.angle_beta   90.00
_cell.angle_gamma   90.00
#
_symmetry.space_group_name_H-M   'P 1'
#
loop_
_entity.id
_entity.type
_entity.pdbx_description
1 polymer ?
#
loop_
_entity_poly.entity_id
_entity_poly.type
_entity_poly.pdbx_seq_one_letter_code
_entity_poly.pdbx_strand_id
1 'polypeptide(L)'
;MRALIRLWELILERFHLKEFLEHPVPRYSNINPLYWFGDVAAMSFFILAITGFALALLYTPGLSLTKTPPDPLLGHLGNEVYDATQSYSSVYKITYLKPLGFILRQIHLWSAYMMIFATLAHFFAKFILGSYKRRGGGALWLLGVLLGFLTINQAVLGYILPLHLDGILAIQIGLNLFRYFDYFGIPVGQLVLSVLGSLFVTDQVIKMIYVLHILIVPAIILVLLGLKINGILYGGVAPPPIKDEELRRKAIEEREPFYPHRFALMVGQLLLQLSVILLLAALTPLPLLEPWVPGQVVPPGVRPPWPVMWYYTYVKMIDPFISVGLPIFLVLFALVVPLLDRKGGVSIEERWVWVIIAIVYIAIIGYGTVLGFLVDIPKEITPLTRISVPPDYAVPYIGTPQAVGP
;
A
#
# COMPACT_ATOMS: atom_id res chain seq x y z
N MET A 1 44.28 6.60 -9.15
CA MET A 1 43.90 5.17 -9.26
C MET A 1 44.33 4.34 -8.04
N ARG A 2 45.63 4.23 -7.69
CA ARG A 2 46.09 3.44 -6.51
C ARG A 2 45.51 3.88 -5.16
N ALA A 3 45.25 5.17 -4.95
CA ALA A 3 44.62 5.67 -3.73
C ALA A 3 43.14 5.27 -3.64
N LEU A 4 42.43 5.27 -4.77
CA LEU A 4 41.02 4.85 -4.84
C LEU A 4 40.87 3.34 -4.60
N ILE A 5 41.78 2.53 -5.15
CA ILE A 5 41.79 1.08 -4.92
C ILE A 5 42.04 0.78 -3.44
N ARG A 6 43.05 1.42 -2.83
CA ARG A 6 43.32 1.27 -1.40
C ARG A 6 42.16 1.72 -0.52
N LEU A 7 41.52 2.83 -0.86
CA LEU A 7 40.31 3.30 -0.16
C LEU A 7 39.17 2.28 -0.28
N TRP A 8 38.97 1.73 -1.47
CA TRP A 8 37.94 0.71 -1.71
C TRP A 8 38.20 -0.59 -0.94
N GLU A 9 39.44 -1.09 -0.95
CA GLU A 9 39.84 -2.26 -0.16
C GLU A 9 39.63 -2.03 1.34
N LEU A 10 40.01 -0.85 1.84
CA LEU A 10 39.82 -0.47 3.24
C LEU A 10 38.33 -0.42 3.60
N ILE A 11 37.47 0.08 2.72
CA ILE A 11 36.01 0.05 2.91
C ILE A 11 35.49 -1.39 2.93
N LEU A 12 35.88 -2.23 1.95
CA LEU A 12 35.44 -3.61 1.88
C LEU A 12 35.81 -4.40 3.14
N GLU A 13 37.03 -4.19 3.64
CA GLU A 13 37.54 -4.84 4.84
C GLU A 13 36.83 -4.33 6.10
N ARG A 14 36.76 -3.01 6.31
CA ARG A 14 36.19 -2.41 7.53
C ARG A 14 34.69 -2.65 7.69
N PHE A 15 33.96 -2.73 6.58
CA PHE A 15 32.51 -2.93 6.58
C PHE A 15 32.11 -4.36 6.22
N HIS A 16 33.06 -5.28 6.05
CA HIS A 16 32.81 -6.69 5.68
C HIS A 16 31.91 -6.85 4.44
N LEU A 17 31.98 -5.92 3.48
CA LEU A 17 31.07 -5.88 2.32
C LEU A 17 31.35 -7.00 1.31
N LYS A 18 32.53 -7.64 1.40
CA LYS A 18 32.91 -8.72 0.49
C LYS A 18 31.90 -9.88 0.53
N GLU A 19 31.47 -10.29 1.72
CA GLU A 19 30.49 -11.37 1.91
C GLU A 19 29.14 -11.06 1.26
N PHE A 20 28.70 -9.81 1.35
CA PHE A 20 27.48 -9.34 0.70
C PHE A 20 27.62 -9.30 -0.82
N LEU A 21 28.72 -8.74 -1.34
CA LEU A 21 28.95 -8.62 -2.77
C LEU A 21 29.17 -9.97 -3.46
N GLU A 22 29.77 -10.92 -2.75
CA GLU A 22 30.03 -12.28 -3.24
C GLU A 22 28.89 -13.26 -2.91
N HIS A 23 27.80 -12.78 -2.29
CA HIS A 23 26.66 -13.64 -1.96
C HIS A 23 26.18 -14.38 -3.21
N PRO A 24 26.10 -15.72 -3.19
CA PRO A 24 25.73 -16.50 -4.36
C PRO A 24 24.22 -16.41 -4.62
N VAL A 25 23.83 -16.03 -5.83
CA VAL A 25 22.44 -15.89 -6.28
C VAL A 25 22.18 -16.86 -7.44
N PRO A 26 21.08 -17.63 -7.43
CA PRO A 26 20.78 -18.55 -8.53
C PRO A 26 20.45 -17.82 -9.84
N ARG A 27 21.05 -18.26 -10.95
CA ARG A 27 20.98 -17.54 -12.24
C ARG A 27 19.56 -17.43 -12.80
N TYR A 28 18.71 -18.45 -12.59
CA TYR A 28 17.31 -18.42 -13.06
C TYR A 28 16.47 -17.31 -12.42
N SER A 29 16.89 -16.79 -11.26
CA SER A 29 16.16 -15.74 -10.54
C SER A 29 16.42 -14.34 -11.10
N ASN A 30 17.42 -14.19 -11.98
CA ASN A 30 17.88 -12.88 -12.41
C ASN A 30 16.90 -12.14 -13.33
N ILE A 31 16.42 -12.81 -14.38
CA ILE A 31 15.62 -12.18 -15.45
C ILE A 31 14.13 -12.50 -15.30
N ASN A 32 13.78 -13.58 -14.60
CA ASN A 32 12.41 -14.05 -14.51
C ASN A 32 11.56 -13.14 -13.58
N PRO A 33 10.48 -12.50 -14.09
CA PRO A 33 9.60 -11.60 -13.32
C PRO A 33 9.03 -12.20 -12.04
N LEU A 34 8.80 -13.51 -12.03
CA LEU A 34 8.32 -14.22 -10.85
C LEU A 34 9.26 -14.09 -9.63
N TYR A 35 10.51 -13.70 -9.84
CA TYR A 35 11.52 -13.54 -8.79
C TYR A 35 11.83 -12.09 -8.44
N TRP A 36 11.69 -11.14 -9.38
CA TRP A 36 12.06 -9.74 -9.14
C TRP A 36 10.88 -8.80 -8.83
N PHE A 37 9.61 -9.22 -8.91
CA PHE A 37 8.49 -8.39 -8.43
C PHE A 37 8.61 -7.98 -6.95
N GLY A 38 9.26 -8.82 -6.13
CA GLY A 38 9.55 -8.48 -4.74
C GLY A 38 10.51 -7.30 -4.62
N ASP A 39 11.49 -7.23 -5.52
CA ASP A 39 12.45 -6.14 -5.58
C ASP A 39 11.77 -4.84 -6.03
N VAL A 40 10.86 -4.90 -7.02
CA VAL A 40 10.07 -3.72 -7.44
C VAL A 40 9.22 -3.17 -6.29
N ALA A 41 8.58 -4.04 -5.51
CA ALA A 41 7.81 -3.62 -4.34
C ALA A 41 8.70 -2.98 -3.28
N ALA A 42 9.87 -3.58 -2.97
CA ALA A 42 10.83 -3.04 -2.02
C ALA A 42 11.40 -1.69 -2.48
N MET A 43 11.79 -1.56 -3.75
CA MET A 43 12.28 -0.29 -4.30
C MET A 43 11.20 0.80 -4.29
N SER A 44 9.96 0.43 -4.59
CA SER A 44 8.82 1.35 -4.47
C SER A 44 8.64 1.87 -3.05
N PHE A 45 8.80 1.00 -2.03
CA PHE A 45 8.77 1.40 -0.63
C PHE A 45 9.85 2.43 -0.29
N PHE A 46 11.08 2.26 -0.76
CA PHE A 46 12.15 3.24 -0.52
C PHE A 46 11.91 4.56 -1.26
N ILE A 47 11.41 4.53 -2.50
CA ILE A 47 11.01 5.75 -3.22
C ILE A 47 9.90 6.47 -2.45
N LEU A 48 8.90 5.74 -1.95
CA LEU A 48 7.82 6.27 -1.11
C LEU A 48 8.34 6.86 0.20
N ALA A 49 9.28 6.21 0.87
CA ALA A 49 9.85 6.72 2.12
C ALA A 49 10.58 8.05 1.89
N ILE A 50 11.39 8.15 0.83
CA ILE A 50 12.13 9.37 0.47
C ILE A 50 11.18 10.50 0.08
N THR A 51 10.27 10.23 -0.85
CA THR A 51 9.31 11.24 -1.32
C THR A 51 8.30 11.63 -0.24
N GLY A 52 7.85 10.66 0.57
CA GLY A 52 6.95 10.86 1.69
C GLY A 52 7.58 11.69 2.80
N PHE A 53 8.87 11.47 3.11
CA PHE A 53 9.62 12.33 4.03
C PHE A 53 9.64 13.78 3.53
N ALA A 54 9.95 14.01 2.26
CA ALA A 54 9.95 15.36 1.68
C ALA A 54 8.55 16.02 1.71
N LEU A 55 7.49 15.26 1.42
CA LEU A 55 6.10 15.74 1.51
C LEU A 55 5.69 16.03 2.95
N ALA A 56 6.11 15.20 3.91
CA ALA A 56 5.78 15.36 5.33
C ALA A 56 6.32 16.68 5.91
N LEU A 57 7.47 17.15 5.45
CA LEU A 57 8.04 18.45 5.85
C LEU A 57 7.20 19.66 5.40
N LEU A 58 6.32 19.47 4.41
CA LEU A 58 5.53 20.54 3.80
C LEU A 58 4.04 20.43 4.09
N TYR A 59 3.57 19.24 4.48
CA TYR A 59 2.16 18.95 4.72
C TYR A 59 1.74 19.43 6.11
N THR A 60 0.50 19.92 6.23
CA THR A 60 -0.06 20.35 7.51
C THR A 60 -1.40 19.67 7.76
N PRO A 61 -1.50 18.70 8.70
CA PRO A 61 -2.76 18.05 9.01
C PRO A 61 -3.71 18.99 9.75
N GLY A 62 -4.94 19.10 9.29
CA GLY A 62 -5.99 19.77 10.06
C GLY A 62 -7.29 19.98 9.29
N LEU A 63 -8.37 20.21 10.04
CA LEU A 63 -9.72 20.44 9.51
C LEU A 63 -10.11 21.92 9.37
N SER A 64 -9.29 22.86 9.87
CA SER A 64 -9.55 24.30 9.76
C SER A 64 -9.78 24.71 8.31
N LEU A 65 -10.77 25.57 8.07
CA LEU A 65 -11.12 25.98 6.72
C LEU A 65 -10.19 27.07 6.19
N THR A 66 -9.85 26.95 4.91
CA THR A 66 -9.03 27.91 4.16
C THR A 66 -9.52 27.97 2.73
N LYS A 67 -9.55 29.19 2.18
CA LYS A 67 -9.86 29.44 0.77
C LYS A 67 -8.74 28.89 -0.11
N THR A 68 -9.06 27.89 -0.94
CA THR A 68 -8.09 27.21 -1.84
C THR A 68 -8.62 27.16 -3.27
N PRO A 69 -7.79 27.48 -4.29
CA PRO A 69 -8.21 27.35 -5.68
C PRO A 69 -8.47 25.87 -6.06
N PRO A 70 -9.27 25.62 -7.12
CA PRO A 70 -9.43 24.27 -7.65
C PRO A 70 -8.13 23.75 -8.25
N ASP A 71 -8.05 22.43 -8.38
CA ASP A 71 -6.97 21.79 -9.12
C ASP A 71 -7.07 22.14 -10.62
N PRO A 72 -6.00 22.69 -11.25
CA PRO A 72 -6.00 23.03 -12.67
C PRO A 72 -6.27 21.85 -13.62
N LEU A 73 -5.96 20.61 -13.22
CA LEU A 73 -6.20 19.41 -14.02
C LEU A 73 -7.67 18.99 -14.05
N LEU A 74 -8.51 19.51 -13.17
CA LEU A 74 -9.95 19.28 -13.18
C LEU A 74 -10.71 20.19 -14.18
N GLY A 75 -9.99 21.05 -14.91
CA GLY A 75 -10.59 21.86 -15.98
C GLY A 75 -11.36 23.09 -15.51
N HIS A 76 -11.25 23.48 -14.24
CA HIS A 76 -11.82 24.73 -13.74
C HIS A 76 -11.06 25.93 -14.35
N LEU A 77 -11.78 26.80 -15.05
CA LEU A 77 -11.24 28.02 -15.66
C LEU A 77 -11.71 29.24 -14.87
N GLY A 78 -10.84 29.87 -14.09
CA GLY A 78 -11.15 31.14 -13.42
C GLY A 78 -10.42 31.38 -12.10
N ASN A 79 -10.75 32.50 -11.45
CA ASN A 79 -10.28 32.88 -10.10
C ASN A 79 -11.18 32.28 -9.00
N GLU A 80 -11.79 31.12 -9.25
CA GLU A 80 -12.67 30.47 -8.28
C GLU A 80 -11.87 29.97 -7.09
N VAL A 81 -12.44 30.13 -5.90
CA VAL A 81 -11.82 29.68 -4.65
C VAL A 81 -12.87 29.00 -3.80
N TYR A 82 -12.55 27.81 -3.32
CA TYR A 82 -13.45 26.94 -2.55
C TYR A 82 -13.03 26.95 -1.08
N ASP A 83 -13.98 26.69 -0.19
CA ASP A 83 -13.62 26.29 1.17
C ASP A 83 -13.01 24.89 1.12
N ALA A 84 -11.83 24.76 1.70
CA ALA A 84 -11.15 23.48 1.81
C ALA A 84 -10.48 23.36 3.17
N THR A 85 -10.28 22.13 3.65
CA THR A 85 -9.54 21.89 4.88
C THR A 85 -8.08 22.36 4.76
N GLN A 86 -7.45 22.64 5.90
CA GLN A 86 -6.04 22.97 6.00
C GLN A 86 -5.16 21.87 5.37
N SER A 87 -5.50 20.60 5.62
CA SER A 87 -4.89 19.45 4.96
C SER A 87 -4.92 19.57 3.44
N TYR A 88 -6.11 19.78 2.86
CA TYR A 88 -6.28 19.94 1.42
C TYR A 88 -5.47 21.12 0.88
N SER A 89 -5.59 22.28 1.53
CA SER A 89 -4.87 23.50 1.15
C SER A 89 -3.35 23.29 1.17
N SER A 90 -2.82 22.56 2.15
CA SER A 90 -1.39 22.24 2.21
C SER A 90 -0.94 21.37 1.03
N VAL A 91 -1.74 20.36 0.64
CA VAL A 91 -1.45 19.53 -0.53
C VAL A 91 -1.51 20.34 -1.82
N TYR A 92 -2.49 21.24 -1.95
CA TYR A 92 -2.55 22.16 -3.09
C TYR A 92 -1.29 23.03 -3.19
N LYS A 93 -0.86 23.64 -2.07
CA LYS A 93 0.35 24.46 -2.00
C LYS A 93 1.60 23.67 -2.34
N ILE A 94 1.73 22.43 -1.85
CA ILE A 94 2.82 21.52 -2.23
C ILE A 94 2.79 21.31 -3.74
N THR A 95 1.63 20.97 -4.29
CA THR A 95 1.50 20.56 -5.68
C THR A 95 1.80 21.71 -6.64
N TYR A 96 1.28 22.90 -6.38
CA TYR A 96 1.26 24.00 -7.36
C TYR A 96 2.15 25.19 -7.01
N LEU A 97 2.48 25.40 -5.73
CA LEU A 97 3.26 26.58 -5.31
C LEU A 97 4.71 26.26 -4.94
N LYS A 98 5.06 24.99 -4.72
CA LYS A 98 6.45 24.59 -4.43
C LYS A 98 7.19 24.17 -5.69
N PRO A 99 8.45 24.61 -5.88
CA PRO A 99 9.28 24.11 -6.98
C PRO A 99 9.34 22.58 -6.97
N LEU A 100 9.09 21.96 -8.13
CA LEU A 100 9.04 20.50 -8.31
C LEU A 100 8.00 19.76 -7.44
N GLY A 101 7.13 20.47 -6.72
CA GLY A 101 6.19 19.85 -5.78
C GLY A 101 5.13 19.00 -6.48
N PHE A 102 4.69 19.41 -7.67
CA PHE A 102 3.86 18.60 -8.55
C PHE A 102 4.51 17.23 -8.82
N ILE A 103 5.72 17.22 -9.40
CA ILE A 103 6.44 15.99 -9.75
C ILE A 103 6.71 15.14 -8.50
N LEU A 104 7.08 15.76 -7.37
CA LEU A 104 7.28 15.06 -6.10
C LEU A 104 6.02 14.30 -5.67
N ARG A 105 4.85 14.95 -5.70
CA ARG A 105 3.56 14.32 -5.39
C ARG A 105 3.23 13.21 -6.39
N GLN A 106 3.45 13.43 -7.68
CA GLN A 106 3.18 12.43 -8.71
C GLN A 106 4.06 11.19 -8.57
N ILE A 107 5.36 11.36 -8.28
CA ILE A 107 6.26 10.23 -8.02
C ILE A 107 5.77 9.45 -6.79
N HIS A 108 5.37 10.13 -5.73
CA HIS A 108 4.85 9.48 -4.53
C HIS A 108 3.59 8.65 -4.84
N LEU A 109 2.60 9.23 -5.51
CA LEU A 109 1.36 8.55 -5.88
C LEU A 109 1.58 7.36 -6.83
N TRP A 110 2.35 7.55 -7.91
CA TRP A 110 2.62 6.48 -8.87
C TRP A 110 3.49 5.38 -8.27
N SER A 111 4.40 5.72 -7.35
CA SER A 111 5.16 4.71 -6.59
C SER A 111 4.26 3.90 -5.66
N ALA A 112 3.22 4.49 -5.08
CA ALA A 112 2.24 3.77 -4.27
C ALA A 112 1.48 2.74 -5.13
N TYR A 113 1.00 3.13 -6.30
CA TYR A 113 0.33 2.20 -7.23
C TYR A 113 1.26 1.12 -7.75
N MET A 114 2.52 1.45 -8.07
CA MET A 114 3.54 0.48 -8.46
C MET A 114 3.82 -0.51 -7.32
N MET A 115 3.95 -0.03 -6.07
CA MET A 115 4.17 -0.88 -4.90
C MET A 115 3.04 -1.87 -4.70
N ILE A 116 1.78 -1.41 -4.78
CA ILE A 116 0.60 -2.25 -4.64
C ILE A 116 0.57 -3.32 -5.74
N PHE A 117 0.72 -2.90 -7.00
CA PHE A 117 0.73 -3.81 -8.14
C PHE A 117 1.83 -4.87 -8.00
N ALA A 118 3.07 -4.45 -7.73
CA ALA A 118 4.20 -5.36 -7.57
C ALA A 118 4.02 -6.30 -6.37
N THR A 119 3.43 -5.82 -5.28
CA THR A 119 3.14 -6.63 -4.08
C THR A 119 2.10 -7.71 -4.39
N LEU A 120 1.01 -7.38 -5.10
CA LEU A 120 -0.01 -8.34 -5.52
C LEU A 120 0.56 -9.35 -6.52
N ALA A 121 1.28 -8.88 -7.55
CA ALA A 121 1.94 -9.73 -8.52
C ALA A 121 2.94 -10.69 -7.85
N HIS A 122 3.74 -10.19 -6.90
CA HIS A 122 4.65 -11.00 -6.10
C HIS A 122 3.91 -12.04 -5.26
N PHE A 123 2.84 -11.63 -4.56
CA PHE A 123 2.02 -12.54 -3.76
C PHE A 123 1.48 -13.70 -4.60
N PHE A 124 0.82 -13.41 -5.73
CA PHE A 124 0.25 -14.44 -6.60
C PHE A 124 1.33 -15.32 -7.24
N ALA A 125 2.46 -14.74 -7.66
CA ALA A 125 3.59 -15.51 -8.16
C ALA A 125 4.10 -16.51 -7.10
N LYS A 126 4.28 -16.07 -5.85
CA LYS A 126 4.76 -16.95 -4.77
C LYS A 126 3.71 -17.96 -4.31
N PHE A 127 2.42 -17.62 -4.43
CA PHE A 127 1.30 -18.53 -4.18
C PHE A 127 1.29 -19.67 -5.21
N ILE A 128 1.34 -19.32 -6.50
CA ILE A 128 1.32 -20.26 -7.62
C ILE A 128 2.55 -21.17 -7.59
N LEU A 129 3.74 -20.62 -7.33
CA LEU A 129 4.98 -21.40 -7.21
C LEU A 129 5.06 -22.22 -5.90
N GLY A 130 4.19 -21.95 -4.93
CA GLY A 130 4.28 -22.55 -3.59
C GLY A 130 5.61 -22.32 -2.91
N SER A 131 6.11 -21.09 -3.00
CA SER A 131 7.41 -20.72 -2.45
C SER A 131 7.51 -20.94 -0.94
N TYR A 132 6.38 -21.07 -0.25
CA TYR A 132 6.31 -21.43 1.17
C TYR A 132 6.75 -22.86 1.48
N LYS A 133 6.75 -23.79 0.51
CA LYS A 133 7.16 -25.20 0.71
C LYS A 133 8.64 -25.39 0.97
N ARG A 134 9.48 -24.42 0.57
CA ARG A 134 10.92 -24.51 0.80
C ARG A 134 11.26 -24.41 2.28
N ARG A 135 12.46 -24.83 2.66
CA ARG A 135 12.98 -24.64 4.03
C ARG A 135 12.92 -23.16 4.43
N GLY A 136 12.26 -22.86 5.56
CA GLY A 136 12.02 -21.50 6.04
C GLY A 136 11.00 -20.68 5.22
N GLY A 137 10.44 -21.26 4.15
CA GLY A 137 9.50 -20.59 3.25
C GLY A 137 8.19 -20.21 3.92
N GLY A 138 7.68 -21.04 4.85
CA GLY A 138 6.47 -20.74 5.60
C GLY A 138 6.56 -19.43 6.39
N ALA A 139 7.68 -19.17 7.07
CA ALA A 139 7.87 -17.91 7.80
C ALA A 139 7.94 -16.70 6.85
N LEU A 140 8.64 -16.83 5.72
CA LEU A 140 8.77 -15.77 4.72
C LEU A 140 7.46 -15.49 3.98
N TRP A 141 6.60 -16.49 3.89
CA TRP A 141 5.24 -16.36 3.40
C TRP A 141 4.39 -15.55 4.37
N LEU A 142 4.39 -15.88 5.66
CA LEU A 142 3.68 -15.10 6.69
C LEU A 142 4.13 -13.64 6.68
N LEU A 143 5.45 -13.38 6.65
CA LEU A 143 5.99 -12.02 6.49
C LEU A 143 5.49 -11.35 5.21
N GLY A 144 5.38 -12.10 4.10
CA GLY A 144 4.84 -11.59 2.84
C GLY A 144 3.36 -11.22 2.90
N VAL A 145 2.54 -12.06 3.53
CA VAL A 145 1.10 -11.78 3.72
C VAL A 145 0.91 -10.55 4.60
N LEU A 146 1.66 -10.44 5.71
CA LEU A 146 1.63 -9.28 6.60
C LEU A 146 2.08 -8.00 5.88
N LEU A 147 3.19 -8.06 5.14
CA LEU A 147 3.65 -6.93 4.32
C LEU A 147 2.60 -6.53 3.28
N GLY A 148 1.97 -7.50 2.59
CA GLY A 148 0.90 -7.22 1.64
C GLY A 148 -0.30 -6.53 2.28
N PHE A 149 -0.74 -7.00 3.44
CA PHE A 149 -1.79 -6.37 4.22
C PHE A 149 -1.43 -4.94 4.62
N LEU A 150 -0.22 -4.72 5.14
CA LEU A 150 0.25 -3.39 5.53
C LEU A 150 0.39 -2.45 4.31
N THR A 151 0.85 -2.94 3.16
CA THR A 151 0.95 -2.12 1.92
C THR A 151 -0.40 -1.54 1.51
N ILE A 152 -1.47 -2.36 1.51
CA ILE A 152 -2.81 -1.88 1.14
C ILE A 152 -3.32 -0.87 2.16
N ASN A 153 -3.19 -1.16 3.46
CA ASN A 153 -3.65 -0.24 4.51
C ASN A 153 -2.84 1.06 4.52
N GLN A 154 -1.53 1.00 4.28
CA GLN A 154 -0.66 2.17 4.18
C GLN A 154 -1.07 3.09 3.04
N ALA A 155 -1.48 2.52 1.89
CA ALA A 155 -2.01 3.29 0.78
C ALA A 155 -3.32 3.99 1.14
N VAL A 156 -4.23 3.33 1.86
CA VAL A 156 -5.48 3.94 2.36
C VAL A 156 -5.19 5.09 3.32
N LEU A 157 -4.29 4.90 4.28
CA LEU A 157 -3.91 5.95 5.23
C LEU A 157 -3.38 7.20 4.50
N GLY A 158 -2.55 7.03 3.47
CA GLY A 158 -2.03 8.13 2.67
C GLY A 158 -3.09 8.80 1.81
N TYR A 159 -4.00 8.01 1.23
CA TYR A 159 -5.11 8.50 0.40
C TYR A 159 -6.12 9.36 1.18
N ILE A 160 -6.22 9.16 2.50
CA ILE A 160 -7.07 9.98 3.37
C ILE A 160 -6.47 11.38 3.59
N LEU A 161 -5.14 11.53 3.65
CA LEU A 161 -4.49 12.76 4.10
C LEU A 161 -4.83 14.05 3.33
N PRO A 162 -5.08 14.04 2.01
CA PRO A 162 -5.50 15.26 1.31
C PRO A 162 -6.90 15.74 1.70
N LEU A 163 -7.76 14.88 2.27
CA LEU A 163 -9.16 15.19 2.63
C LEU A 163 -10.00 15.73 1.46
N HIS A 164 -9.81 15.18 0.26
CA HIS A 164 -10.79 15.28 -0.81
C HIS A 164 -11.96 14.30 -0.56
N LEU A 165 -13.05 14.45 -1.31
CA LEU A 165 -14.28 13.66 -1.15
C LEU A 165 -14.03 12.15 -1.04
N ASP A 166 -13.20 11.59 -1.91
CA ASP A 166 -12.93 10.16 -1.96
C ASP A 166 -12.13 9.66 -0.74
N GLY A 167 -11.21 10.48 -0.22
CA GLY A 167 -10.45 10.17 1.00
C GLY A 167 -11.38 10.18 2.22
N ILE A 168 -12.34 11.11 2.24
CA ILE A 168 -13.38 11.17 3.28
C ILE A 168 -14.34 9.99 3.20
N LEU A 169 -14.68 9.52 1.99
CA LEU A 169 -15.42 8.29 1.82
C LEU A 169 -14.66 7.09 2.41
N ALA A 170 -13.35 6.99 2.14
CA ALA A 170 -12.52 5.90 2.64
C ALA A 170 -12.44 5.87 4.17
N ILE A 171 -12.19 7.02 4.83
CA ILE A 171 -12.17 7.09 6.29
C ILE A 171 -13.54 6.79 6.91
N GLN A 172 -14.64 7.25 6.32
CA GLN A 172 -15.99 6.95 6.81
C GLN A 172 -16.30 5.45 6.74
N ILE A 173 -15.97 4.79 5.63
CA ILE A 173 -16.11 3.34 5.49
C ILE A 173 -15.26 2.61 6.54
N GLY A 174 -14.00 3.03 6.73
CA GLY A 174 -13.10 2.44 7.72
C GLY A 174 -13.60 2.58 9.16
N LEU A 175 -14.04 3.78 9.55
CA LEU A 175 -14.58 4.02 10.90
C LEU A 175 -15.86 3.21 11.16
N ASN A 176 -16.75 3.12 10.16
CA ASN A 176 -17.97 2.33 10.28
C ASN A 176 -17.71 0.82 10.32
N LEU A 177 -16.69 0.35 9.61
CA LEU A 177 -16.23 -1.04 9.69
C LEU A 177 -15.83 -1.41 11.13
N PHE A 178 -15.12 -0.53 11.82
CA PHE A 178 -14.74 -0.78 13.22
C PHE A 178 -15.94 -0.84 14.15
N ARG A 179 -16.94 0.03 13.94
CA ARG A 179 -18.22 -0.01 14.68
C ARG A 179 -19.00 -1.29 14.40
N TYR A 180 -18.90 -1.81 13.18
CA TYR A 180 -19.55 -3.05 12.79
C TYR A 180 -18.98 -4.26 13.54
N PHE A 181 -17.68 -4.31 13.84
CA PHE A 181 -17.10 -5.38 14.66
C PHE A 181 -17.61 -5.39 16.12
N ASP A 182 -17.82 -4.21 16.71
CA ASP A 182 -18.37 -4.11 18.07
C ASP A 182 -19.77 -4.73 18.16
N TYR A 183 -20.56 -4.67 17.08
CA TYR A 183 -21.86 -5.34 16.99
C TYR A 183 -21.76 -6.87 17.13
N PHE A 184 -20.63 -7.47 16.72
CA PHE A 184 -20.34 -8.89 16.90
C PHE A 184 -19.64 -9.21 18.22
N GLY A 185 -19.54 -8.24 19.13
CA GLY A 185 -18.85 -8.40 20.42
C GLY A 185 -17.33 -8.52 20.31
N ILE A 186 -16.75 -8.18 19.16
CA ILE A 186 -15.30 -8.10 18.98
C ILE A 186 -14.91 -6.64 19.23
N PRO A 187 -14.15 -6.29 20.29
CA PRO A 187 -13.96 -4.91 20.74
C PRO A 187 -12.97 -4.10 19.87
N VAL A 188 -13.08 -4.21 18.55
CA VAL A 188 -12.22 -3.51 17.59
C VAL A 188 -12.53 -2.02 17.57
N GLY A 189 -13.80 -1.62 17.64
CA GLY A 189 -14.17 -0.21 17.67
C GLY A 189 -13.74 0.47 18.97
N GLN A 190 -13.79 -0.23 20.10
CA GLN A 190 -13.20 0.26 21.36
C GLN A 190 -11.68 0.45 21.26
N LEU A 191 -10.97 -0.51 20.67
CA LEU A 191 -9.53 -0.37 20.41
C LEU A 191 -9.24 0.83 19.51
N VAL A 192 -9.98 0.97 18.41
CA VAL A 192 -9.80 2.10 17.48
C VAL A 192 -10.14 3.42 18.14
N LEU A 193 -11.19 3.49 18.96
CA LEU A 193 -11.50 4.67 19.77
C LEU A 193 -10.35 5.03 20.71
N SER A 194 -9.71 4.04 21.34
CA SER A 194 -8.57 4.29 22.22
C SER A 194 -7.32 4.84 21.49
N VAL A 195 -7.14 4.44 20.22
CA VAL A 195 -5.99 4.86 19.41
C VAL A 195 -6.27 6.19 18.70
N LEU A 196 -7.43 6.34 18.06
CA LEU A 196 -7.77 7.51 17.25
C LEU A 196 -8.46 8.63 18.05
N GLY A 197 -8.98 8.32 19.25
CA GLY A 197 -9.71 9.26 20.12
C GLY A 197 -11.17 9.50 19.72
N SER A 198 -11.57 9.15 18.49
CA SER A 198 -12.94 9.29 18.01
C SER A 198 -13.26 8.25 16.94
N LEU A 199 -14.54 7.88 16.85
CA LEU A 199 -15.12 7.09 15.75
C LEU A 199 -15.78 7.97 14.68
N PHE A 200 -15.53 9.28 14.73
CA PHE A 200 -15.97 10.26 13.75
C PHE A 200 -14.76 11.02 13.18
N VAL A 201 -14.93 11.63 12.01
CA VAL A 201 -13.89 12.46 11.39
C VAL A 201 -13.69 13.71 12.23
N THR A 202 -12.55 13.79 12.93
CA THR A 202 -12.18 14.92 13.79
C THR A 202 -10.72 15.29 13.55
N ASP A 203 -10.31 16.48 13.98
CA ASP A 203 -8.94 16.96 13.83
C ASP A 203 -7.90 16.02 14.49
N GLN A 204 -8.24 15.45 15.65
CA GLN A 204 -7.42 14.44 16.33
C GLN A 204 -7.25 13.17 15.48
N VAL A 205 -8.33 12.67 14.88
CA VAL A 205 -8.28 11.48 14.02
C VAL A 205 -7.38 11.71 12.81
N ILE A 206 -7.48 12.88 12.16
CA ILE A 206 -6.63 13.22 11.01
C ILE A 206 -5.15 13.28 11.42
N LYS A 207 -4.83 13.90 12.55
CA LYS A 207 -3.46 13.93 13.09
C LYS A 207 -2.93 12.54 13.41
N MET A 208 -3.77 11.65 13.95
CA MET A 208 -3.36 10.27 14.23
C MET A 208 -3.13 9.46 12.96
N ILE A 209 -4.00 9.58 11.95
CA ILE A 209 -3.81 8.96 10.63
C ILE A 209 -2.52 9.45 9.99
N TYR A 210 -2.21 10.75 10.12
CA TYR A 210 -0.93 11.31 9.67
C TYR A 210 0.25 10.62 10.35
N VAL A 211 0.28 10.51 11.68
CA VAL A 211 1.35 9.80 12.43
C VAL A 211 1.46 8.34 12.03
N LEU A 212 0.33 7.65 11.87
CA LEU A 212 0.30 6.25 11.42
C LEU A 212 0.91 6.10 10.03
N HIS A 213 0.56 7.00 9.11
CA HIS A 213 1.01 6.97 7.72
C HIS A 213 2.48 7.33 7.57
N ILE A 214 2.99 8.36 8.24
CA ILE A 214 4.37 8.83 7.99
C ILE A 214 5.42 8.07 8.79
N LEU A 215 5.04 7.49 9.94
CA LEU A 215 5.99 6.95 10.91
C LEU A 215 5.70 5.50 11.26
N ILE A 216 4.56 5.23 11.90
CA ILE A 216 4.35 3.94 12.59
C ILE A 216 4.26 2.79 11.59
N VAL A 217 3.38 2.88 10.60
CA VAL A 217 3.18 1.80 9.63
C VAL A 217 4.40 1.62 8.71
N PRO A 218 5.03 2.68 8.16
CA PRO A 218 6.29 2.53 7.43
C PRO A 218 7.42 1.90 8.25
N ALA A 219 7.56 2.25 9.54
CA ALA A 219 8.57 1.65 10.41
C ALA A 219 8.35 0.15 10.59
N ILE A 220 7.09 -0.28 10.79
CA ILE A 220 6.74 -1.71 10.86
C ILE A 220 7.05 -2.41 9.53
N ILE A 221 6.68 -1.80 8.40
CA ILE A 221 6.99 -2.35 7.07
C ILE A 221 8.51 -2.49 6.89
N LEU A 222 9.30 -1.50 7.29
CA LEU A 222 10.77 -1.53 7.19
C LEU A 222 11.36 -2.70 7.99
N VAL A 223 10.91 -2.90 9.24
CA VAL A 223 11.37 -4.01 10.09
C VAL A 223 11.00 -5.37 9.47
N LEU A 224 9.74 -5.54 9.05
CA LEU A 224 9.28 -6.79 8.44
C LEU A 224 9.97 -7.07 7.10
N LEU A 225 10.24 -6.03 6.31
CA LEU A 225 10.99 -6.12 5.06
C LEU A 225 12.43 -6.56 5.33
N GLY A 226 13.09 -5.97 6.35
CA GLY A 226 14.42 -6.38 6.79
C GLY A 226 14.47 -7.85 7.20
N LEU A 227 13.52 -8.30 8.03
CA LEU A 227 13.39 -9.72 8.42
C LEU A 227 13.17 -10.63 7.20
N LYS A 228 12.35 -10.19 6.24
CA LYS A 228 12.06 -10.96 5.03
C LYS A 228 13.29 -11.08 4.13
N ILE A 229 14.02 -9.99 3.90
CA ILE A 229 15.26 -9.99 3.10
C ILE A 229 16.31 -10.87 3.79
N ASN A 230 16.52 -10.70 5.09
CA ASN A 230 17.42 -11.52 5.89
C ASN A 230 17.11 -13.02 5.74
N GLY A 231 15.85 -13.43 5.90
CA GLY A 231 15.47 -14.83 5.73
C GLY A 231 15.60 -15.34 4.29
N ILE A 232 15.58 -14.47 3.27
CA ILE A 232 15.91 -14.85 1.88
C ILE A 232 17.42 -15.08 1.73
N LEU A 233 18.27 -14.22 2.31
CA LEU A 233 19.72 -14.39 2.27
C LEU A 233 20.15 -15.72 2.91
N TYR A 234 19.59 -16.06 4.08
CA TYR A 234 19.90 -17.34 4.73
C TYR A 234 19.20 -18.56 4.09
N GLY A 235 17.93 -18.41 3.70
CA GLY A 235 17.09 -19.52 3.24
C GLY A 235 17.11 -19.76 1.73
N GLY A 236 17.79 -18.90 0.96
CA GLY A 236 17.80 -18.90 -0.49
C GLY A 236 16.50 -18.39 -1.13
N VAL A 237 16.51 -18.21 -2.45
CA VAL A 237 15.33 -17.87 -3.24
C VAL A 237 14.42 -19.09 -3.45
N ALA A 238 13.18 -18.86 -3.89
CA ALA A 238 12.25 -19.94 -4.20
C ALA A 238 12.79 -20.83 -5.32
N PRO A 239 12.56 -22.16 -5.28
CA PRO A 239 13.00 -23.05 -6.35
C PRO A 239 12.24 -22.80 -7.65
N PRO A 240 12.83 -23.10 -8.82
CA PRO A 240 12.15 -22.95 -10.10
C PRO A 240 11.01 -23.98 -10.24
N PRO A 241 9.91 -23.65 -10.96
CA PRO A 241 8.74 -24.51 -11.12
C PRO A 241 8.98 -25.66 -12.12
N ILE A 242 10.06 -26.42 -11.90
CA ILE A 242 10.47 -27.55 -12.74
C ILE A 242 10.05 -28.85 -12.05
N LYS A 243 9.42 -29.74 -12.83
CA LYS A 243 8.94 -31.06 -12.38
C LYS A 243 10.08 -32.07 -12.24
N ASP A 244 11.01 -32.07 -13.20
CA ASP A 244 12.21 -32.89 -13.17
C ASP A 244 13.13 -32.46 -12.01
N GLU A 245 13.38 -33.38 -11.07
CA GLU A 245 14.16 -33.11 -9.86
C GLU A 245 15.62 -32.81 -10.15
N GLU A 246 16.22 -33.50 -11.12
CA GLU A 246 17.63 -33.36 -11.45
C GLU A 246 17.89 -32.01 -12.12
N LEU A 247 17.05 -31.65 -13.09
CA LEU A 247 17.12 -30.36 -13.76
C LEU A 247 16.88 -29.21 -12.75
N ARG A 248 15.94 -29.39 -11.82
CA ARG A 248 15.68 -28.41 -10.75
C ARG A 248 16.88 -28.25 -9.83
N ARG A 249 17.50 -29.35 -9.40
CA ARG A 249 18.69 -29.34 -8.54
C ARG A 249 19.83 -28.60 -9.24
N LYS A 250 20.11 -28.93 -10.50
CA LYS A 250 21.13 -28.27 -11.32
C LYS A 250 20.89 -26.76 -11.40
N ALA A 251 19.66 -26.33 -11.67
CA ALA A 251 19.32 -24.90 -11.71
C ALA A 251 19.53 -24.18 -10.35
N ILE A 252 19.34 -24.86 -9.22
CA ILE A 252 19.57 -24.30 -7.87
C ILE A 252 21.07 -24.19 -7.53
N GLU A 253 21.87 -25.11 -8.07
CA GLU A 253 23.33 -25.15 -7.91
C GLU A 253 24.05 -24.13 -8.82
N GLU A 254 23.47 -23.81 -9.98
CA GLU A 254 23.94 -22.76 -10.87
C GLU A 254 23.75 -21.36 -10.26
N ARG A 255 24.77 -20.93 -9.49
CA ARG A 255 24.81 -19.64 -8.81
C ARG A 255 25.93 -18.77 -9.33
N GLU A 256 25.71 -17.46 -9.28
CA GLU A 256 26.71 -16.45 -9.56
C GLU A 256 26.79 -15.42 -8.42
N PRO A 257 27.93 -14.75 -8.22
CA PRO A 257 28.05 -13.69 -7.22
C PRO A 257 27.06 -12.55 -7.49
N PHE A 258 26.55 -11.93 -6.42
CA PHE A 258 25.66 -10.79 -6.50
C PHE A 258 26.26 -9.62 -7.30
N TYR A 259 27.53 -9.29 -7.05
CA TYR A 259 28.28 -8.29 -7.80
C TYR A 259 29.21 -8.96 -8.84
N PRO A 260 29.30 -8.45 -10.09
CA PRO A 260 28.69 -7.23 -10.61
C PRO A 260 27.31 -7.42 -11.26
N HIS A 261 26.98 -8.64 -11.69
CA HIS A 261 25.86 -8.89 -12.61
C HIS A 261 24.49 -8.61 -12.00
N ARG A 262 24.16 -9.23 -10.86
CA ARG A 262 22.85 -9.01 -10.22
C ARG A 262 22.69 -7.57 -9.73
N PHE A 263 23.76 -6.98 -9.20
CA PHE A 263 23.78 -5.57 -8.83
C PHE A 263 23.44 -4.65 -10.01
N ALA A 264 24.08 -4.84 -11.16
CA ALA A 264 23.80 -4.04 -12.36
C ALA A 264 22.35 -4.20 -12.84
N LEU A 265 21.80 -5.43 -12.80
CA LEU A 265 20.39 -5.67 -13.13
C LEU A 265 19.43 -4.96 -12.17
N MET A 266 19.73 -4.95 -10.87
CA MET A 266 18.92 -4.23 -9.88
C MET A 266 18.97 -2.71 -10.08
N VAL A 267 20.14 -2.15 -10.37
CA VAL A 267 20.28 -0.72 -10.71
C VAL A 267 19.51 -0.39 -11.99
N GLY A 268 19.66 -1.20 -13.04
CA GLY A 268 18.91 -1.05 -14.28
C GLY A 268 17.39 -1.12 -14.08
N GLN A 269 16.93 -2.05 -13.24
CA GLN A 269 15.51 -2.16 -12.87
C GLN A 269 15.02 -0.91 -12.12
N LEU A 270 15.79 -0.38 -11.16
CA LEU A 270 15.43 0.85 -10.45
C LEU A 270 15.30 2.04 -11.41
N LEU A 271 16.26 2.20 -12.33
CA LEU A 271 16.23 3.27 -13.33
C LEU A 271 15.06 3.13 -14.30
N LEU A 272 14.73 1.89 -14.71
CA LEU A 272 13.56 1.59 -15.52
C LEU A 272 12.27 1.93 -14.76
N GLN A 273 12.18 1.52 -13.50
CA GLN A 273 11.03 1.80 -12.65
C GLN A 273 10.81 3.30 -12.47
N LEU A 274 11.87 4.08 -12.18
CA LEU A 274 11.80 5.54 -12.11
C LEU A 274 11.40 6.16 -13.45
N SER A 275 11.94 5.66 -14.55
CA SER A 275 11.56 6.10 -15.90
C SER A 275 10.06 5.88 -16.17
N VAL A 276 9.51 4.72 -15.82
CA VAL A 276 8.08 4.42 -15.97
C VAL A 276 7.24 5.33 -15.07
N ILE A 277 7.63 5.54 -13.82
CA ILE A 277 6.93 6.43 -12.89
C ILE A 277 6.89 7.87 -13.42
N LEU A 278 8.03 8.37 -13.92
CA LEU A 278 8.12 9.71 -14.50
C LEU A 278 7.30 9.83 -15.79
N LEU A 279 7.30 8.79 -16.64
CA LEU A 279 6.47 8.74 -17.83
C LEU A 279 4.98 8.78 -17.49
N LEU A 280 4.53 8.02 -16.50
CA LEU A 280 3.14 8.05 -16.02
C LEU A 280 2.79 9.39 -15.38
N ALA A 281 3.72 10.00 -14.63
CA ALA A 281 3.53 11.34 -14.07
C ALA A 281 3.36 12.41 -15.17
N ALA A 282 4.06 12.26 -16.30
CA ALA A 282 4.01 13.20 -17.42
C ALA A 282 2.81 12.98 -18.34
N LEU A 283 2.50 11.72 -18.71
CA LEU A 283 1.45 11.38 -19.67
C LEU A 283 0.06 11.28 -19.03
N THR A 284 0.00 10.87 -17.77
CA THR A 284 -1.25 10.62 -17.04
C THR A 284 -1.19 11.24 -15.64
N PRO A 285 -1.06 12.57 -15.51
CA PRO A 285 -1.04 13.17 -14.20
C PRO A 285 -2.38 12.99 -13.48
N LEU A 286 -2.32 12.46 -12.26
CA LEU A 286 -3.47 12.36 -11.36
C LEU A 286 -3.78 13.70 -10.70
N PRO A 287 -5.02 14.22 -10.82
CA PRO A 287 -5.43 15.48 -10.20
C PRO A 287 -5.47 15.37 -8.67
N LEU A 288 -5.46 16.52 -8.00
CA LEU A 288 -6.06 16.64 -6.68
C LEU A 288 -7.59 16.69 -6.85
N LEU A 289 -8.28 15.71 -6.30
CA LEU A 289 -9.73 15.56 -6.40
C LEU A 289 -10.47 16.64 -5.60
N GLU A 290 -11.78 16.74 -5.77
CA GLU A 290 -12.58 17.80 -5.14
C GLU A 290 -12.44 17.85 -3.61
N PRO A 291 -12.28 19.06 -3.01
CA PRO A 291 -12.13 19.20 -1.57
C PRO A 291 -13.41 18.80 -0.82
N TRP A 292 -13.23 18.22 0.36
CA TRP A 292 -14.32 18.07 1.32
C TRP A 292 -14.28 19.17 2.38
N VAL A 293 -15.46 19.60 2.84
CA VAL A 293 -15.66 20.56 3.92
C VAL A 293 -16.34 19.88 5.11
N PRO A 294 -15.94 20.13 6.38
CA PRO A 294 -16.64 19.60 7.54
C PRO A 294 -18.14 19.88 7.53
N GLY A 295 -18.94 18.83 7.75
CA GLY A 295 -20.40 18.88 7.67
C GLY A 295 -20.98 18.58 6.29
N GLN A 296 -20.15 18.55 5.24
CA GLN A 296 -20.57 18.13 3.91
C GLN A 296 -20.80 16.62 3.85
N VAL A 297 -21.96 16.21 3.33
CA VAL A 297 -22.22 14.80 2.99
C VAL A 297 -21.48 14.46 1.70
N VAL A 298 -20.82 13.30 1.67
CA VAL A 298 -20.14 12.82 0.46
C VAL A 298 -21.19 12.58 -0.64
N PRO A 299 -21.09 13.25 -1.80
CA PRO A 299 -22.07 13.11 -2.87
C PRO A 299 -22.14 11.66 -3.41
N PRO A 300 -23.31 11.23 -3.90
CA PRO A 300 -23.40 9.97 -4.64
C PRO A 300 -22.50 9.99 -5.88
N GLY A 301 -21.79 8.89 -6.14
CA GLY A 301 -20.92 8.76 -7.32
C GLY A 301 -19.43 8.93 -7.03
N VAL A 302 -19.04 9.39 -5.84
CA VAL A 302 -17.65 9.35 -5.36
C VAL A 302 -17.19 7.89 -5.24
N ARG A 303 -16.03 7.55 -5.80
CA ARG A 303 -15.50 6.18 -5.81
C ARG A 303 -14.01 6.18 -5.51
N PRO A 304 -13.49 5.20 -4.77
CA PRO A 304 -12.08 5.15 -4.44
C PRO A 304 -11.24 4.62 -5.63
N PRO A 305 -9.89 4.71 -5.55
CA PRO A 305 -9.03 4.28 -6.65
C PRO A 305 -9.02 2.76 -6.80
N TRP A 306 -8.47 2.30 -7.93
CA TRP A 306 -8.46 0.88 -8.32
C TRP A 306 -7.99 -0.10 -7.23
N PRO A 307 -6.99 0.19 -6.36
CA PRO A 307 -6.51 -0.80 -5.37
C PRO A 307 -7.57 -1.26 -4.37
N VAL A 308 -8.54 -0.40 -4.07
CA VAL A 308 -9.57 -0.62 -3.06
C VAL A 308 -10.98 -0.59 -3.65
N MET A 309 -11.10 -0.34 -4.95
CA MET A 309 -12.38 -0.33 -5.67
C MET A 309 -13.16 -1.63 -5.46
N TRP A 310 -12.49 -2.79 -5.55
CA TRP A 310 -13.16 -4.07 -5.38
C TRP A 310 -13.87 -4.22 -4.03
N TYR A 311 -13.23 -3.77 -2.95
CA TYR A 311 -13.80 -3.82 -1.61
C TYR A 311 -14.99 -2.86 -1.50
N TYR A 312 -14.84 -1.64 -2.03
CA TYR A 312 -15.92 -0.65 -2.09
C TYR A 312 -17.15 -1.18 -2.84
N THR A 313 -16.94 -1.79 -4.02
CA THR A 313 -18.02 -2.41 -4.82
C THR A 313 -18.80 -3.42 -3.98
N TYR A 314 -18.11 -4.33 -3.29
CA TYR A 314 -18.79 -5.34 -2.48
C TYR A 314 -19.49 -4.75 -1.25
N VAL A 315 -18.88 -3.81 -0.54
CA VAL A 315 -19.54 -3.12 0.60
C VAL A 315 -20.84 -2.42 0.19
N LYS A 316 -20.95 -2.00 -1.08
CA LYS A 316 -22.13 -1.32 -1.61
C LYS A 316 -23.16 -2.24 -2.27
N MET A 317 -22.74 -3.37 -2.84
CA MET A 317 -23.61 -4.22 -3.66
C MET A 317 -24.09 -5.50 -2.98
N ILE A 318 -23.36 -6.00 -1.98
CA ILE A 318 -23.70 -7.24 -1.29
C ILE A 318 -23.89 -7.01 0.21
N ASP A 319 -24.32 -8.05 0.91
CA ASP A 319 -24.58 -8.01 2.34
C ASP A 319 -23.34 -7.52 3.14
N PRO A 320 -23.53 -6.63 4.14
CA PRO A 320 -22.46 -6.14 5.00
C PRO A 320 -21.59 -7.22 5.66
N PHE A 321 -22.19 -8.32 6.11
CA PHE A 321 -21.45 -9.40 6.77
C PHE A 321 -20.53 -10.10 5.77
N ILE A 322 -21.04 -10.38 4.56
CA ILE A 322 -20.28 -11.04 3.50
C ILE A 322 -19.16 -10.13 2.99
N SER A 323 -19.46 -8.85 2.71
CA SER A 323 -18.48 -7.90 2.17
C SER A 323 -17.33 -7.62 3.14
N VAL A 324 -17.61 -7.54 4.45
CA VAL A 324 -16.59 -7.40 5.49
C VAL A 324 -15.82 -8.70 5.72
N GLY A 325 -16.52 -9.83 5.75
CA GLY A 325 -15.93 -11.14 5.98
C GLY A 325 -14.98 -11.58 4.86
N LEU A 326 -15.27 -11.20 3.61
CA LEU A 326 -14.51 -11.61 2.44
C LEU A 326 -13.00 -11.26 2.50
N PRO A 327 -12.57 -9.98 2.65
CA PRO A 327 -11.15 -9.66 2.75
C PRO A 327 -10.47 -10.36 3.94
N ILE A 328 -11.17 -10.46 5.08
CA ILE A 328 -10.65 -11.13 6.28
C ILE A 328 -10.41 -12.61 5.98
N PHE A 329 -11.39 -13.28 5.38
CA PHE A 329 -11.28 -14.66 4.97
C PHE A 329 -10.12 -14.86 3.98
N LEU A 330 -9.98 -13.99 2.98
CA LEU A 330 -8.91 -14.10 1.99
C LEU A 330 -7.51 -14.01 2.63
N VAL A 331 -7.33 -13.11 3.61
CA VAL A 331 -6.07 -12.93 4.35
C VAL A 331 -5.83 -14.11 5.30
N LEU A 332 -6.84 -14.52 6.10
CA LEU A 332 -6.71 -15.64 7.02
C LEU A 332 -6.43 -16.95 6.28
N PHE A 333 -7.11 -17.19 5.16
CA PHE A 333 -6.83 -18.32 4.28
C PHE A 333 -5.37 -18.26 3.80
N ALA A 334 -4.91 -17.11 3.31
CA ALA A 334 -3.53 -16.94 2.89
C ALA A 334 -2.53 -17.27 4.03
N LEU A 335 -2.81 -16.89 5.28
CA LEU A 335 -1.95 -17.21 6.43
C LEU A 335 -1.87 -18.72 6.71
N VAL A 336 -2.96 -19.47 6.51
CA VAL A 336 -2.98 -20.93 6.77
C VAL A 336 -2.52 -21.78 5.59
N VAL A 337 -2.38 -21.21 4.39
CA VAL A 337 -1.96 -21.94 3.17
C VAL A 337 -0.72 -22.83 3.36
N PRO A 338 0.38 -22.40 4.02
CA PRO A 338 1.53 -23.27 4.23
C PRO A 338 1.23 -24.53 5.07
N LEU A 339 0.17 -24.49 5.90
CA LEU A 339 -0.29 -25.62 6.70
C LEU A 339 -1.18 -26.57 5.88
N LEU A 340 -1.88 -26.04 4.87
CA LEU A 340 -2.76 -26.80 3.98
C LEU A 340 -1.97 -27.46 2.83
N ASP A 341 -1.10 -26.70 2.17
CA ASP A 341 -0.32 -27.16 1.01
C ASP A 341 0.99 -27.85 1.41
N ARG A 342 0.90 -29.05 2.00
CA ARG A 342 2.08 -29.77 2.53
C ARG A 342 2.68 -30.80 1.56
N LYS A 343 1.89 -31.30 0.59
CA LYS A 343 2.28 -32.42 -0.29
C LYS A 343 2.39 -31.96 -1.75
N GLY A 344 3.04 -32.77 -2.59
CA GLY A 344 3.21 -32.49 -4.03
C GLY A 344 4.33 -31.50 -4.34
N GLY A 345 4.70 -31.43 -5.62
CA GLY A 345 5.84 -30.63 -6.09
C GLY A 345 5.57 -29.12 -6.21
N VAL A 346 6.53 -28.45 -6.86
CA VAL A 346 6.53 -26.99 -7.11
C VAL A 346 6.22 -26.62 -8.56
N SER A 347 6.07 -27.61 -9.45
CA SER A 347 5.72 -27.36 -10.84
C SER A 347 4.26 -26.92 -10.98
N ILE A 348 3.95 -26.18 -12.05
CA ILE A 348 2.59 -25.65 -12.29
C ILE A 348 1.59 -26.79 -12.50
N GLU A 349 1.99 -27.85 -13.23
CA GLU A 349 1.16 -29.03 -13.49
C GLU A 349 0.72 -29.73 -12.19
N GLU A 350 1.66 -29.90 -11.25
CA GLU A 350 1.39 -30.55 -9.96
C GLU A 350 0.57 -29.68 -9.02
N ARG A 351 0.48 -28.38 -9.31
CA ARG A 351 -0.15 -27.36 -8.46
C ARG A 351 -1.43 -26.79 -9.05
N TRP A 352 -2.05 -27.45 -10.02
CA TRP A 352 -3.22 -26.94 -10.73
C TRP A 352 -4.37 -26.49 -9.82
N VAL A 353 -4.64 -27.20 -8.69
CA VAL A 353 -5.66 -26.78 -7.71
C VAL A 353 -5.31 -25.43 -7.10
N TRP A 354 -4.06 -25.22 -6.71
CA TRP A 354 -3.59 -23.95 -6.15
C TRP A 354 -3.59 -22.83 -7.19
N VAL A 355 -3.33 -23.15 -8.45
CA VAL A 355 -3.47 -22.22 -9.57
C VAL A 355 -4.93 -21.78 -9.73
N ILE A 356 -5.89 -22.71 -9.67
CA ILE A 356 -7.33 -22.37 -9.72
C ILE A 356 -7.71 -21.47 -8.55
N ILE A 357 -7.27 -21.78 -7.32
CA ILE A 357 -7.53 -20.93 -6.14
C ILE A 357 -6.96 -19.52 -6.34
N ALA A 358 -5.73 -19.40 -6.87
CA ALA A 358 -5.14 -18.11 -7.18
C ALA A 358 -5.93 -17.34 -8.26
N ILE A 359 -6.40 -18.04 -9.30
CA ILE A 359 -7.27 -17.45 -10.33
C ILE A 359 -8.58 -16.96 -9.73
N VAL A 360 -9.19 -17.72 -8.79
CA VAL A 360 -10.40 -17.29 -8.08
C VAL A 360 -10.14 -16.04 -7.25
N TYR A 361 -9.01 -15.96 -6.53
CA TYR A 361 -8.61 -14.74 -5.81
C TYR A 361 -8.50 -13.53 -6.76
N ILE A 362 -7.78 -13.71 -7.88
CA ILE A 362 -7.61 -12.67 -8.88
C ILE A 362 -8.97 -12.28 -9.48
N ALA A 363 -9.85 -13.25 -9.74
CA ALA A 363 -11.18 -13.01 -10.27
C ALA A 363 -12.05 -12.23 -9.28
N ILE A 364 -12.02 -12.53 -7.98
CA ILE A 364 -12.75 -11.77 -6.96
C ILE A 364 -12.28 -10.30 -6.95
N ILE A 365 -10.97 -10.08 -6.86
CA ILE A 365 -10.42 -8.71 -6.82
C ILE A 365 -10.66 -7.98 -8.15
N GLY A 366 -10.39 -8.64 -9.27
CA GLY A 366 -10.50 -8.07 -10.61
C GLY A 366 -11.95 -7.78 -10.99
N TYR A 367 -12.86 -8.72 -10.77
CA TYR A 367 -14.29 -8.56 -11.02
C TYR A 367 -14.86 -7.42 -10.18
N GLY A 368 -14.59 -7.39 -8.87
CA GLY A 368 -15.07 -6.30 -8.01
C GLY A 368 -14.52 -4.93 -8.45
N THR A 369 -13.25 -4.87 -8.89
CA THR A 369 -12.63 -3.63 -9.39
C THR A 369 -13.31 -3.17 -10.67
N VAL A 370 -13.43 -4.04 -11.68
CA VAL A 370 -14.02 -3.71 -12.98
C VAL A 370 -15.49 -3.34 -12.83
N LEU A 371 -16.25 -4.13 -12.08
CA LEU A 371 -17.67 -3.88 -11.80
C LEU A 371 -17.87 -2.51 -11.16
N GLY A 372 -16.98 -2.13 -10.24
CA GLY A 372 -17.05 -0.84 -9.55
C GLY A 372 -16.82 0.38 -10.46
N PHE A 373 -16.12 0.20 -11.58
CA PHE A 373 -15.97 1.25 -12.59
C PHE A 373 -17.11 1.23 -13.62
N LEU A 374 -17.63 0.06 -13.99
CA LEU A 374 -18.61 -0.08 -15.06
C LEU A 374 -20.06 0.16 -14.65
N VAL A 375 -20.43 -0.13 -13.40
CA VAL A 375 -21.83 -0.10 -12.97
C VAL A 375 -22.11 1.12 -12.10
N ASP A 376 -23.31 1.67 -12.25
CA ASP A 376 -23.87 2.61 -11.30
C ASP A 376 -24.21 1.88 -10.00
N ILE A 377 -23.23 1.89 -9.10
CA ILE A 377 -23.37 1.31 -7.77
C ILE A 377 -24.57 1.98 -7.07
N PRO A 378 -25.48 1.21 -6.45
CA PRO A 378 -26.64 1.75 -5.76
C PRO A 378 -26.26 2.92 -4.84
N LYS A 379 -26.97 4.03 -5.01
CA LYS A 379 -26.81 5.25 -4.19
C LYS A 379 -27.25 5.01 -2.74
N GLU A 380 -28.08 3.98 -2.53
CA GLU A 380 -28.55 3.61 -1.22
C GLU A 380 -27.47 2.93 -0.37
N ILE A 381 -27.52 3.33 0.88
CA ILE A 381 -26.48 3.21 1.87
C ILE A 381 -26.72 1.89 2.61
N THR A 382 -25.84 0.89 2.41
CA THR A 382 -25.78 -0.31 3.27
C THR A 382 -25.60 0.10 4.74
N PRO A 383 -25.98 -0.71 5.74
CA PRO A 383 -25.79 -0.38 7.17
C PRO A 383 -24.38 0.11 7.54
N LEU A 384 -23.33 -0.43 6.91
CA LEU A 384 -21.93 0.02 7.02
C LEU A 384 -21.69 1.46 6.53
N THR A 385 -22.60 2.01 5.75
CA THR A 385 -22.56 3.39 5.29
C THR A 385 -23.61 4.28 5.98
N ARG A 386 -24.55 3.69 6.77
CA ARG A 386 -25.62 4.41 7.50
C ARG A 386 -25.15 5.06 8.80
N ILE A 387 -24.01 4.66 9.35
CA ILE A 387 -23.54 5.12 10.67
C ILE A 387 -22.75 6.44 10.55
N SER A 388 -23.15 7.31 9.64
CA SER A 388 -22.42 8.55 9.30
C SER A 388 -23.02 9.82 9.88
N VAL A 389 -24.18 9.77 10.56
CA VAL A 389 -24.71 10.95 11.25
C VAL A 389 -24.07 11.02 12.64
N PRO A 390 -23.16 11.98 12.89
CA PRO A 390 -22.80 12.29 14.24
C PRO A 390 -24.03 12.89 14.92
N PRO A 391 -24.37 12.52 16.15
CA PRO A 391 -25.28 13.32 16.94
C PRO A 391 -24.72 14.75 17.08
N ASP A 392 -25.60 15.74 17.22
CA ASP A 392 -25.36 17.19 17.06
C ASP A 392 -24.15 17.76 17.85
N TYR A 393 -23.57 17.00 18.77
CA TYR A 393 -22.40 17.35 19.57
C TYR A 393 -21.03 17.02 18.94
N ALA A 394 -20.95 16.37 17.78
CA ALA A 394 -19.67 16.12 17.11
C ALA A 394 -19.21 17.25 16.17
N VAL A 395 -20.04 18.30 16.02
CA VAL A 395 -19.58 19.59 15.50
C VAL A 395 -18.74 20.23 16.62
N PRO A 396 -17.46 20.61 16.39
CA PRO A 396 -16.67 21.24 17.43
C PRO A 396 -17.38 22.51 17.88
N TYR A 397 -17.65 22.58 19.19
CA TYR A 397 -18.08 23.80 19.87
C TYR A 397 -17.18 24.94 19.42
N ILE A 398 -17.74 25.85 18.62
CA ILE A 398 -17.21 27.21 18.52
C ILE A 398 -17.47 27.83 19.89
N GLY A 399 -16.39 28.03 20.65
CA GLY A 399 -16.44 28.74 21.92
C GLY A 399 -15.52 28.10 22.94
N THR A 400 -14.29 28.60 23.04
CA THR A 400 -13.63 28.69 24.34
C THR A 400 -14.59 29.40 25.30
N PRO A 401 -15.03 28.79 26.41
CA PRO A 401 -15.69 29.53 27.46
C PRO A 401 -14.67 30.55 27.97
N GLN A 402 -14.97 31.85 27.83
CA GLN A 402 -14.26 32.85 28.61
C GLN A 402 -14.42 32.47 30.09
N ALA A 403 -13.30 32.46 30.81
CA ALA A 403 -13.31 32.33 32.24
C ALA A 403 -14.12 33.48 32.82
N VAL A 404 -15.34 33.20 33.28
CA VAL A 404 -16.05 34.10 34.18
C VAL A 404 -15.40 33.88 35.55
N GLY A 405 -14.44 34.73 35.88
CA GLY A 405 -14.08 34.97 37.28
C GLY A 405 -14.76 36.25 37.78
N PRO A 406 -14.48 36.66 39.03
CA PRO A 406 -14.10 35.84 40.18
C PRO A 406 -15.29 35.13 40.85
#